data_AF-A0A2V5QM15-F1
#
_entry.id   AF-A0A2V5QM15-F1
#
_cell.length_a   1.000
_cell.length_b   1.000
_cell.length_c   1.000
_cell.angle_alpha   90.00
_cell.angle_beta   90.00
_cell.angle_gamma   90.00
#
_symmetry.space_group_name_H-M   'P 1'
#
loop_
_entity.id
_entity.type
_entity.pdbx_description
1 polymer ?
#
loop_
_entity_poly.entity_id
_entity_poly.type
_entity_poly.pdbx_seq_one_letter_code
_entity_poly.pdbx_strand_id
1 'polypeptide(L)'
;MMLDDQGMTEEWIVRVHGTEYGPADVETLREWKAEGRLLPGNEARRADSDLWTIAAEIPGLFGVAAAGPASILSNRSTVERLTQAPLQQRRSLAQILTETFRIYWRGFFQFLTLTLLVLLPSVCSQLASPWMQTAQTPDVDLRALAAGSFAFLMFILSIAMWPIYVAGIQILAAGMAAGHRVSLVAALNEAVRFWPRVAVLCVFVYGVFFLLTIFAFGIAVLVAAGASSLLLIFFALALLILQVWMFGRFFVNVLFWQQFAVLEGGGLADSLRESKNLARSGCDLPWFQRPMWRGVFIASIWFAFVLAITLGPEWTTLRHYFNELMTTQDPQALVQKLTETQQAHGFDISSFALGVLQKILQPLLGIAFVLLYLDSKIEVPSHMKRVVGASERDAVR
;
A
#
# COMPACT_ATOMS: atom_id res chain seq x y z
N MET A 1 13.24 17.77 73.22
CA MET A 1 14.20 17.19 72.27
C MET A 1 13.52 17.24 70.90
N MET A 2 13.65 18.39 70.23
CA MET A 2 13.09 18.62 68.89
C MET A 2 14.11 18.08 67.89
N LEU A 3 13.71 17.11 67.07
CA LEU A 3 14.51 16.68 65.94
C LEU A 3 14.31 17.72 64.85
N ASP A 4 15.38 18.47 64.58
CA ASP A 4 15.55 19.30 63.40
C ASP A 4 15.53 18.39 62.17
N ASP A 5 14.35 18.16 61.61
CA ASP A 5 14.21 17.60 60.26
C ASP A 5 14.33 18.77 59.29
N GLN A 6 15.57 19.19 59.05
CA GLN A 6 15.92 19.99 57.87
C GLN A 6 15.61 19.11 56.66
N GLY A 7 14.37 19.18 56.18
CA GLY A 7 14.01 18.71 54.85
C GLY A 7 14.89 19.45 53.85
N MET A 8 15.96 18.79 53.39
CA MET A 8 16.76 19.20 52.25
C MET A 8 15.83 19.22 51.04
N THR A 9 15.06 20.29 50.86
CA THR A 9 14.25 20.52 49.66
C THR A 9 15.22 20.54 48.50
N GLU A 10 15.16 19.50 47.67
CA GLU A 10 15.97 19.40 46.47
C GLU A 10 15.59 20.55 45.53
N GLU A 11 16.41 21.60 45.52
CA GLU A 11 16.25 22.75 44.65
C GLU A 11 16.87 22.48 43.28
N TRP A 12 16.17 22.89 42.22
CA TRP A 12 16.54 22.62 40.84
C TRP A 12 16.61 23.91 40.03
N ILE A 13 17.52 23.93 39.06
CA ILE A 13 17.67 24.98 38.06
C ILE A 13 17.32 24.36 36.71
N VAL A 14 16.36 24.96 36.01
CA VAL A 14 15.87 24.50 34.70
C VAL A 14 16.30 25.49 33.62
N ARG A 15 16.77 24.97 32.49
CA ARG A 15 17.04 25.78 31.29
C ARG A 15 15.95 25.59 30.25
N VAL A 16 15.34 26.70 29.85
CA VAL A 16 14.31 26.75 28.79
C VAL A 16 14.77 27.72 27.72
N HIS A 17 14.95 27.24 26.48
CA HIS A 17 15.46 28.04 25.35
C HIS A 17 16.75 28.83 25.65
N GLY A 18 17.66 28.25 26.44
CA GLY A 18 18.94 28.89 26.79
C GLY A 18 18.87 29.89 27.95
N THR A 19 17.70 30.10 28.55
CA THR A 19 17.55 30.93 29.77
C THR A 19 17.40 30.02 30.99
N GLU A 20 18.19 30.30 32.03
CA GLU A 20 18.17 29.55 33.29
C GLU A 20 17.12 30.14 34.25
N TYR A 21 16.30 29.26 34.83
CA TYR A 21 15.24 29.57 35.77
C TYR A 21 15.42 28.71 37.03
N GLY A 22 15.52 29.35 38.19
CA GLY A 22 15.69 28.68 39.48
C GLY A 22 16.51 29.53 40.46
N PRO A 23 16.82 29.00 41.66
CA PRO A 23 16.44 27.67 42.17
C PRO A 23 14.94 27.53 42.48
N ALA A 24 14.34 26.40 42.15
CA ALA A 24 12.93 26.08 42.41
C ALA A 24 12.80 24.67 43.02
N ASP A 25 11.86 24.49 43.95
CA ASP A 25 11.57 23.19 44.55
C ASP A 25 10.69 22.31 43.63
N VAL A 26 10.59 21.02 43.95
CA VAL A 26 9.83 20.05 43.14
C VAL A 26 8.34 20.42 43.03
N GLU A 27 7.78 21.12 44.03
CA GLU A 27 6.39 21.59 44.00
C GLU A 27 6.20 22.73 42.98
N THR A 28 7.08 23.74 43.00
CA THR A 28 7.08 24.84 42.03
C THR A 28 7.29 24.32 40.60
N LEU A 29 8.17 23.33 40.41
CA LEU A 29 8.33 22.69 39.11
C LEU A 29 7.06 21.97 38.63
N ARG A 30 6.25 21.42 39.55
CA ARG A 30 4.98 20.78 39.21
C ARG A 30 3.94 21.80 38.74
N GLU A 31 3.94 23.00 39.33
CA GLU A 31 3.12 24.12 38.85
C GLU A 31 3.55 24.54 37.44
N TRP A 32 4.85 24.71 37.18
CA TRP A 32 5.36 25.08 35.85
C TRP A 32 5.05 24.01 34.79
N LYS A 33 5.02 22.74 35.19
CA LYS A 33 4.55 21.64 34.35
C LYS A 33 3.05 21.77 34.05
N ALA A 34 2.22 22.08 35.06
CA ALA A 34 0.78 22.27 34.87
C ALA A 34 0.46 23.46 33.96
N GLU A 35 1.27 24.51 34.02
CA GLU A 35 1.19 25.69 33.14
C GLU A 35 1.79 25.47 31.73
N GLY A 36 2.40 24.31 31.46
CA GLY A 36 3.03 23.99 30.18
C GLY A 36 4.36 24.73 29.92
N ARG A 37 4.93 25.39 30.92
CA ARG A 37 6.21 26.12 30.86
C ARG A 37 7.42 25.20 31.03
N LEU A 38 7.21 24.06 31.69
CA LEU A 38 8.22 23.03 31.89
C LEU A 38 7.88 21.78 31.08
N LEU A 39 8.67 21.50 30.06
CA LEU A 39 8.52 20.30 29.22
C LEU A 39 9.47 19.19 29.71
N PRO A 40 9.12 17.91 29.49
CA PRO A 40 9.98 16.78 29.86
C PRO A 40 11.38 16.88 29.28
N GLY A 41 11.54 17.45 28.08
CA GLY A 41 12.83 17.57 27.39
C GLY A 41 13.68 18.79 27.77
N ASN A 42 13.23 19.62 28.71
CA ASN A 42 14.02 20.77 29.16
C ASN A 42 15.20 20.28 30.00
N GLU A 43 16.34 20.96 29.89
CA GLU A 43 17.50 20.64 30.72
C GLU A 43 17.24 21.10 32.16
N ALA A 44 17.58 20.28 33.13
CA ALA A 44 17.49 20.60 34.54
C ALA A 44 18.73 20.09 35.27
N ARG A 45 19.17 20.81 36.30
CA ARG A 45 20.24 20.35 37.19
C ARG A 45 19.84 20.64 38.62
N ARG A 46 20.38 19.88 39.57
CA ARG A 46 20.22 20.20 40.99
C ARG A 46 21.07 21.44 41.31
N ALA A 47 20.62 22.28 42.25
CA ALA A 47 21.36 23.46 42.66
C ALA A 47 22.75 23.11 43.27
N ASP A 48 22.89 21.90 43.81
CA ASP A 48 24.13 21.35 44.37
C ASP A 48 25.03 20.62 43.36
N SER A 49 24.63 20.57 42.08
CA SER A 49 25.30 19.81 41.02
C SER A 49 25.46 20.63 39.73
N ASP A 50 26.61 20.51 39.10
CA ASP A 50 26.88 21.13 37.78
C ASP A 50 26.46 20.24 36.60
N LEU A 51 25.90 19.06 36.90
CA LEU A 51 25.52 18.08 35.88
C LEU A 51 24.09 18.34 35.40
N TRP A 52 23.97 18.75 34.14
CA TRP A 52 22.69 18.92 33.47
C TRP A 52 22.11 17.57 33.07
N THR A 53 20.91 17.30 33.57
CA THR A 53 20.05 16.17 33.21
C THR A 53 18.79 16.68 32.52
N ILE A 54 17.87 15.78 32.20
CA ILE A 54 16.60 16.11 31.57
C ILE A 54 15.53 16.26 32.67
N ALA A 55 14.63 17.24 32.58
CA ALA A 55 13.58 17.49 33.56
C ALA A 55 12.68 16.25 33.81
N ALA A 56 12.55 15.35 32.83
CA ALA A 56 11.86 14.07 32.96
C ALA A 56 12.51 13.10 33.98
N GLU A 57 13.80 13.28 34.29
CA GLU A 57 14.55 12.43 35.23
C GLU A 57 14.41 12.90 36.68
N ILE A 58 13.78 14.05 36.93
CA ILE A 58 13.53 14.57 38.28
C ILE A 58 12.53 13.64 39.00
N PRO A 59 12.92 12.99 40.10
CA PRO A 59 12.05 12.07 40.83
C PRO A 59 10.75 12.76 41.29
N GLY A 60 9.60 12.18 40.95
CA GLY A 60 8.29 12.68 41.41
C GLY A 60 7.73 13.89 40.64
N LEU A 61 8.48 14.48 39.70
CA LEU A 61 7.99 15.56 38.84
C LEU A 61 7.20 15.02 37.63
N PHE A 62 7.72 13.98 37.01
CA PHE A 62 7.05 13.18 36.00
C PHE A 62 6.90 11.77 36.56
N GLY A 63 5.70 11.44 37.07
CA GLY A 63 5.47 10.21 37.84
C GLY A 63 5.96 8.96 37.12
N VAL A 64 6.80 8.17 37.81
CA VAL A 64 7.19 6.81 37.41
C VAL A 64 6.01 5.87 37.70
N ALA A 65 4.91 6.06 36.98
CA ALA A 65 3.89 5.03 36.80
C ALA A 65 4.17 4.36 35.47
N ALA A 66 5.17 3.47 35.45
CA ALA A 66 5.42 2.50 34.37
C ALA A 66 5.11 2.97 32.94
N ALA A 67 5.44 4.22 32.64
CA ALA A 67 5.54 4.73 31.29
C ALA A 67 6.92 4.32 30.80
N GLY A 68 7.07 3.01 30.54
CA GLY A 68 8.04 2.57 29.56
C GLY A 68 7.81 3.33 28.24
N PRO A 69 8.66 3.14 27.22
CA PRO A 69 8.57 3.84 25.93
C PRO A 69 7.17 3.79 25.24
N ALA A 70 6.22 3.02 25.76
CA ALA A 70 4.82 2.94 25.39
C ALA A 70 4.01 4.25 25.32
N SER A 71 4.30 5.30 26.11
CA SER A 71 3.44 6.51 26.13
C SER A 71 3.83 7.59 25.12
N ILE A 72 5.13 7.73 24.79
CA ILE A 72 5.56 8.49 23.59
C ILE A 72 5.30 7.65 22.32
N LEU A 73 5.24 6.31 22.45
CA LEU A 73 4.74 5.39 21.41
C LEU A 73 3.21 5.32 21.31
N SER A 74 2.44 6.00 22.17
CA SER A 74 0.97 5.95 22.09
C SER A 74 0.41 6.84 20.98
N ASN A 75 1.22 7.79 20.47
CA ASN A 75 0.91 8.56 19.27
C ASN A 75 1.72 8.11 18.03
N ARG A 76 2.64 7.16 18.22
CA ARG A 76 3.37 6.51 17.14
C ARG A 76 2.48 5.40 16.59
N SER A 77 2.01 5.55 15.36
CA SER A 77 1.08 4.63 14.72
C SER A 77 1.60 3.18 14.85
N THR A 78 0.71 2.20 15.05
CA THR A 78 1.07 0.77 15.10
C THR A 78 2.02 0.39 13.95
N VAL A 79 1.81 1.04 12.81
CA VAL A 79 2.57 0.97 11.57
C VAL A 79 4.06 1.36 11.71
N GLU A 80 4.38 2.45 12.41
CA GLU A 80 5.78 2.87 12.66
C GLU A 80 6.52 1.88 13.57
N ARG A 81 5.78 1.18 14.45
CA ARG A 81 6.35 0.11 15.27
C ARG A 81 6.63 -1.16 14.45
N LEU A 82 5.86 -1.40 13.39
CA LEU A 82 6.02 -2.54 12.47
C LEU A 82 7.17 -2.35 11.47
N THR A 83 7.57 -1.12 11.18
CA THR A 83 8.69 -0.80 10.27
C THR A 83 10.07 -0.79 10.96
N GLN A 84 10.14 -0.83 12.29
CA GLN A 84 11.39 -0.71 13.07
C GLN A 84 12.11 -2.05 13.39
N ALA A 85 11.68 -3.18 12.84
CA ALA A 85 12.39 -4.46 13.03
C ALA A 85 13.71 -4.50 12.21
N PRO A 86 14.85 -4.93 12.79
CA PRO A 86 16.14 -4.92 12.10
C PRO A 86 16.21 -6.06 11.09
N LEU A 87 15.83 -5.81 9.84
CA LEU A 87 16.15 -6.69 8.73
C LEU A 87 17.63 -6.47 8.37
N GLN A 88 18.52 -7.27 8.96
CA GLN A 88 19.98 -7.09 8.85
C GLN A 88 20.58 -7.46 7.50
N GLN A 89 19.83 -8.08 6.58
CA GLN A 89 20.39 -8.53 5.31
C GLN A 89 19.42 -8.40 4.15
N ARG A 90 19.92 -7.81 3.06
CA ARG A 90 19.21 -7.63 1.80
C ARG A 90 18.86 -9.00 1.20
N ARG A 91 17.58 -9.25 0.99
CA ARG A 91 17.04 -10.54 0.53
C ARG A 91 17.19 -10.69 -0.98
N SER A 92 17.41 -11.91 -1.46
CA SER A 92 17.32 -12.23 -2.89
C SER A 92 15.85 -12.21 -3.38
N LEU A 93 15.63 -12.17 -4.70
CA LEU A 93 14.26 -12.18 -5.26
C LEU A 93 13.53 -13.48 -4.90
N ALA A 94 14.20 -14.63 -5.01
CA ALA A 94 13.64 -15.92 -4.62
C ALA A 94 13.24 -15.91 -3.13
N GLN A 95 14.07 -15.35 -2.26
CA GLN A 95 13.75 -15.21 -0.84
C GLN A 95 12.52 -14.31 -0.62
N ILE A 96 12.36 -13.21 -1.36
CA ILE A 96 11.13 -12.39 -1.29
C ILE A 96 9.91 -13.23 -1.66
N LEU A 97 9.95 -13.98 -2.76
CA LEU A 97 8.81 -14.80 -3.20
C LEU A 97 8.47 -15.92 -2.22
N THR A 98 9.49 -16.62 -1.71
CA THR A 98 9.28 -17.67 -0.70
C THR A 98 8.69 -17.08 0.58
N GLU A 99 9.17 -15.92 1.02
CA GLU A 99 8.68 -15.29 2.24
C GLU A 99 7.30 -14.66 2.05
N THR A 100 6.99 -14.15 0.86
CA THR A 100 5.62 -13.76 0.47
C THR A 100 4.66 -14.92 0.64
N PHE A 101 5.01 -16.10 0.09
CA PHE A 101 4.16 -17.27 0.19
C PHE A 101 4.02 -17.76 1.64
N ARG A 102 5.12 -17.73 2.41
CA ARG A 102 5.11 -18.08 3.83
C ARG A 102 4.20 -17.15 4.65
N ILE A 103 4.29 -15.84 4.44
CA ILE A 103 3.43 -14.85 5.11
C ILE A 103 1.98 -15.05 4.70
N TYR A 104 1.70 -15.24 3.41
CA TYR A 104 0.36 -15.50 2.92
C TYR A 104 -0.25 -16.74 3.56
N TRP A 105 0.48 -17.86 3.59
CA TRP A 105 0.00 -19.11 4.18
C TRP A 105 -0.22 -18.98 5.69
N ARG A 106 0.70 -18.31 6.40
CA ARG A 106 0.58 -18.06 7.85
C ARG A 106 -0.61 -17.16 8.20
N GLY A 107 -0.90 -16.17 7.34
CA GLY A 107 -1.99 -15.22 7.49
C GLY A 107 -3.24 -15.56 6.68
N PHE A 108 -3.35 -16.78 6.13
CA PHE A 108 -4.31 -17.11 5.06
C PHE A 108 -5.74 -16.69 5.40
N PHE A 109 -6.21 -17.06 6.60
CA PHE A 109 -7.57 -16.71 7.03
C PHE A 109 -7.78 -15.19 7.17
N GLN A 110 -6.77 -14.43 7.61
CA GLN A 110 -6.89 -12.97 7.72
C GLN A 110 -6.99 -12.32 6.33
N PHE A 111 -6.17 -12.76 5.38
CA PHE A 111 -6.23 -12.29 4.00
C PHE A 111 -7.48 -12.74 3.26
N LEU A 112 -7.97 -13.95 3.55
CA LEU A 112 -9.23 -14.47 3.02
C LEU A 112 -10.41 -13.64 3.52
N THR A 113 -10.46 -13.32 4.81
CA THR A 113 -11.50 -12.45 5.37
C THR A 113 -11.46 -11.05 4.75
N LEU A 114 -10.27 -10.45 4.57
CA LEU A 114 -10.14 -9.18 3.86
C LEU A 114 -10.62 -9.26 2.41
N THR A 115 -10.30 -10.35 1.71
CA THR A 115 -10.73 -10.56 0.33
C THR A 115 -12.25 -10.73 0.26
N LEU A 116 -12.82 -11.50 1.18
CA LEU A 116 -14.26 -11.70 1.26
C LEU A 116 -15.01 -10.39 1.51
N LEU A 117 -14.44 -9.47 2.31
CA LEU A 117 -15.03 -8.15 2.56
C LEU A 117 -15.28 -7.35 1.26
N VAL A 118 -14.39 -7.49 0.27
CA VAL A 118 -14.51 -6.82 -1.03
C VAL A 118 -15.33 -7.64 -2.03
N LEU A 119 -15.21 -8.96 -1.97
CA LEU A 119 -15.83 -9.89 -2.92
C LEU A 119 -17.32 -10.08 -2.66
N LEU A 120 -17.73 -10.08 -1.38
CA LEU A 120 -19.09 -10.42 -0.94
C LEU A 120 -20.15 -9.46 -1.51
N PRO A 121 -19.96 -8.13 -1.56
CA PRO A 121 -20.90 -7.24 -2.26
C PRO A 121 -21.08 -7.60 -3.74
N SER A 122 -20.00 -7.94 -4.44
CA SER A 122 -20.05 -8.30 -5.86
C SER A 122 -20.79 -9.63 -6.07
N VAL A 123 -20.51 -10.64 -5.24
CA VAL A 123 -21.21 -11.93 -5.29
C VAL A 123 -22.69 -11.77 -4.97
N CYS A 124 -23.04 -10.97 -3.95
CA CYS A 124 -24.43 -10.67 -3.61
C CYS A 124 -25.17 -10.00 -4.79
N SER A 125 -24.52 -9.08 -5.50
CA SER A 125 -25.09 -8.45 -6.70
C SER A 125 -25.31 -9.45 -7.83
N GLN A 126 -24.38 -10.37 -8.05
CA GLN A 126 -24.50 -11.39 -9.11
C GLN A 126 -25.61 -12.41 -8.79
N LEU A 127 -25.71 -12.84 -7.53
CA LEU A 127 -26.77 -13.74 -7.07
C LEU A 127 -28.17 -13.11 -7.09
N ALA A 128 -28.26 -11.78 -7.06
CA ALA A 128 -29.52 -11.06 -7.24
C ALA A 128 -29.97 -10.97 -8.70
N SER A 129 -29.09 -11.23 -9.67
CA SER A 129 -29.36 -11.07 -11.11
C SER A 129 -30.43 -12.02 -11.68
N PRO A 130 -30.51 -13.31 -11.29
CA PRO A 130 -31.60 -14.20 -11.74
C PRO A 130 -32.99 -13.69 -11.35
N TRP A 131 -33.10 -13.02 -10.20
CA TRP A 131 -34.35 -12.43 -9.72
C TRP A 131 -34.78 -11.21 -10.54
N MET A 132 -33.85 -10.58 -11.27
CA MET A 132 -34.11 -9.47 -12.18
C MET A 132 -34.66 -9.94 -13.54
N GLN A 133 -34.29 -11.13 -14.01
CA GLN A 133 -34.71 -11.64 -15.32
C GLN A 133 -36.16 -12.15 -15.33
N THR A 134 -36.68 -12.60 -14.19
CA THR A 134 -38.08 -13.08 -14.05
C THR A 134 -39.12 -11.94 -14.03
N ALA A 135 -38.68 -10.68 -14.15
CA ALA A 135 -39.48 -9.47 -13.95
C ALA A 135 -40.09 -8.88 -15.24
N GLN A 136 -40.02 -9.55 -16.40
CA GLN A 136 -40.56 -9.04 -17.67
C GLN A 136 -42.10 -9.06 -17.78
N THR A 137 -42.82 -9.01 -16.66
CA THR A 137 -44.27 -8.81 -16.64
C THR A 137 -44.58 -7.34 -16.31
N PRO A 138 -45.65 -6.74 -16.85
CA PRO A 138 -45.91 -5.29 -16.79
C PRO A 138 -46.23 -4.72 -15.39
N ASP A 139 -46.12 -5.51 -14.32
CA ASP A 139 -46.49 -5.15 -12.93
C ASP A 139 -45.24 -4.96 -12.02
N VAL A 140 -44.03 -4.86 -12.59
CA VAL A 140 -42.75 -5.07 -11.88
C VAL A 140 -41.82 -3.84 -11.85
N ASP A 141 -42.38 -2.63 -11.76
CA ASP A 141 -41.54 -1.41 -11.72
C ASP A 141 -40.80 -1.24 -10.37
N LEU A 142 -41.48 -1.53 -9.25
CA LEU A 142 -40.89 -1.37 -7.90
C LEU A 142 -39.83 -2.44 -7.56
N ARG A 143 -40.03 -3.69 -8.00
CA ARG A 143 -39.08 -4.78 -7.72
C ARG A 143 -37.82 -4.67 -8.59
N ALA A 144 -37.97 -4.25 -9.85
CA ALA A 144 -36.85 -3.93 -10.72
C ALA A 144 -36.05 -2.73 -10.17
N LEU A 145 -36.73 -1.66 -9.73
CA LEU A 145 -36.09 -0.51 -9.10
C LEU A 145 -35.35 -0.89 -7.81
N ALA A 146 -35.95 -1.72 -6.95
CA ALA A 146 -35.32 -2.18 -5.70
C ALA A 146 -34.10 -3.05 -5.97
N ALA A 147 -34.17 -3.98 -6.93
CA ALA A 147 -33.06 -4.83 -7.31
C ALA A 147 -31.91 -4.01 -7.94
N GLY A 148 -32.23 -3.07 -8.83
CA GLY A 148 -31.25 -2.15 -9.43
C GLY A 148 -30.58 -1.27 -8.39
N SER A 149 -31.35 -0.71 -7.45
CA SER A 149 -30.83 0.08 -6.32
C SER A 149 -29.92 -0.75 -5.41
N PHE A 150 -30.29 -2.00 -5.15
CA PHE A 150 -29.47 -2.93 -4.37
C PHE A 150 -28.13 -3.23 -5.06
N ALA A 151 -28.14 -3.55 -6.36
CA ALA A 151 -26.93 -3.79 -7.13
C ALA A 151 -26.03 -2.54 -7.17
N PHE A 152 -26.62 -1.36 -7.34
CA PHE A 152 -25.91 -0.09 -7.31
C PHE A 152 -25.26 0.19 -5.95
N LEU A 153 -25.97 -0.04 -4.85
CA LEU A 153 -25.43 0.09 -3.49
C LEU A 153 -24.29 -0.90 -3.23
N MET A 154 -24.43 -2.15 -3.66
CA MET A 154 -23.37 -3.16 -3.55
C MET A 154 -22.13 -2.79 -4.37
N PHE A 155 -22.32 -2.18 -5.54
CA PHE A 155 -21.24 -1.66 -6.36
C PHE A 155 -20.50 -0.50 -5.67
N ILE A 156 -21.22 0.48 -5.13
CA ILE A 156 -20.63 1.58 -4.35
C ILE A 156 -19.86 1.03 -3.15
N LEU A 157 -20.45 0.06 -2.43
CA LEU A 157 -19.81 -0.57 -1.28
C LEU A 157 -18.51 -1.28 -1.67
N SER A 158 -18.49 -1.98 -2.81
CA SER A 158 -17.28 -2.64 -3.32
C SER A 158 -16.16 -1.64 -3.62
N ILE A 159 -16.50 -0.49 -4.26
CA ILE A 159 -15.55 0.59 -4.51
C ILE A 159 -15.04 1.18 -3.19
N ALA A 160 -15.94 1.45 -2.23
CA ALA A 160 -15.59 2.04 -0.94
C ALA A 160 -14.73 1.11 -0.07
N MET A 161 -14.86 -0.22 -0.22
CA MET A 161 -14.05 -1.21 0.50
C MET A 161 -12.65 -1.40 -0.08
N TRP A 162 -12.42 -0.99 -1.33
CA TRP A 162 -11.13 -1.18 -2.00
C TRP A 162 -9.94 -0.52 -1.28
N PRO A 163 -10.02 0.75 -0.83
CA PRO A 163 -8.95 1.38 -0.05
C PRO A 163 -8.66 0.64 1.27
N ILE A 164 -9.70 0.16 1.95
CA ILE A 164 -9.58 -0.59 3.22
C ILE A 164 -8.85 -1.90 2.96
N TYR A 165 -9.19 -2.60 1.89
CA TYR A 165 -8.54 -3.84 1.49
C TYR A 165 -7.05 -3.64 1.17
N VAL A 166 -6.72 -2.62 0.39
CA VAL A 166 -5.32 -2.31 0.03
C VAL A 166 -4.51 -1.99 1.29
N ALA A 167 -4.99 -1.10 2.16
CA ALA A 167 -4.31 -0.75 3.40
C ALA A 167 -4.21 -1.94 4.37
N GLY A 168 -5.29 -2.74 4.48
CA GLY A 168 -5.35 -3.92 5.33
C GLY A 168 -4.30 -4.97 4.96
N ILE A 169 -4.09 -5.22 3.66
CA ILE A 169 -3.02 -6.12 3.20
C ILE A 169 -1.65 -5.62 3.67
N GLN A 170 -1.39 -4.32 3.52
CA GLN A 170 -0.08 -3.74 3.84
C GLN A 170 0.21 -3.80 5.35
N ILE A 171 -0.77 -3.45 6.18
CA ILE A 171 -0.65 -3.47 7.64
C ILE A 171 -0.43 -4.90 8.16
N LEU A 172 -1.23 -5.86 7.69
CA LEU A 172 -1.08 -7.26 8.09
C LEU A 172 0.23 -7.87 7.60
N ALA A 173 0.63 -7.59 6.34
CA ALA A 173 1.87 -8.07 5.77
C ALA A 173 3.09 -7.51 6.51
N ALA A 174 3.12 -6.20 6.81
CA ALA A 174 4.18 -5.58 7.60
C ALA A 174 4.21 -6.15 9.02
N GLY A 175 3.04 -6.35 9.63
CA GLY A 175 2.86 -6.99 10.93
C GLY A 175 3.54 -8.35 11.02
N MET A 176 3.19 -9.24 10.08
CA MET A 176 3.73 -10.58 10.02
C MET A 176 5.21 -10.62 9.61
N ALA A 177 5.65 -9.72 8.73
CA ALA A 177 7.05 -9.60 8.36
C ALA A 177 7.93 -9.17 9.54
N ALA A 178 7.41 -8.35 10.44
CA ALA A 178 8.05 -7.95 11.69
C ALA A 178 7.90 -8.97 12.83
N GLY A 179 7.29 -10.13 12.58
CA GLY A 179 7.08 -11.19 13.58
C GLY A 179 5.94 -10.92 14.57
N HIS A 180 5.20 -9.81 14.42
CA HIS A 180 4.10 -9.44 15.29
C HIS A 180 2.80 -10.14 14.88
N ARG A 181 1.96 -10.50 15.85
CA ARG A 181 0.58 -10.96 15.59
C ARG A 181 -0.35 -9.75 15.61
N VAL A 182 -0.67 -9.22 14.44
CA VAL A 182 -1.67 -8.15 14.30
C VAL A 182 -3.06 -8.80 14.23
N SER A 183 -4.00 -8.33 15.06
CA SER A 183 -5.39 -8.78 14.98
C SER A 183 -6.08 -8.13 13.78
N LEU A 184 -6.96 -8.89 13.10
CA LEU A 184 -7.66 -8.40 11.92
C LEU A 184 -8.51 -7.15 12.22
N VAL A 185 -9.12 -7.10 13.39
CA VAL A 185 -9.92 -5.95 13.84
C VAL A 185 -9.05 -4.70 14.01
N ALA A 186 -7.87 -4.83 14.63
CA ALA A 186 -6.94 -3.71 14.76
C ALA A 186 -6.44 -3.23 13.38
N ALA A 187 -6.14 -4.17 12.47
CA ALA A 187 -5.73 -3.83 11.11
C ALA A 187 -6.84 -3.11 10.33
N LEU A 188 -8.11 -3.52 10.46
CA LEU A 188 -9.25 -2.85 9.83
C LEU A 188 -9.49 -1.47 10.40
N ASN A 189 -9.43 -1.31 11.73
CA ASN A 189 -9.63 -0.01 12.37
C ASN A 189 -8.57 1.00 11.91
N GLU A 190 -7.31 0.56 11.82
CA GLU A 190 -6.23 1.39 11.30
C GLU A 190 -6.38 1.65 9.79
N ALA A 191 -6.79 0.65 9.00
CA ALA A 191 -7.03 0.81 7.56
C ALA A 191 -8.12 1.85 7.25
N VAL A 192 -9.19 1.90 8.05
CA VAL A 192 -10.26 2.90 7.93
C VAL A 192 -9.71 4.31 8.18
N ARG A 193 -8.74 4.49 9.08
CA ARG A 193 -8.09 5.78 9.32
C ARG A 193 -7.32 6.29 8.10
N PHE A 194 -6.74 5.38 7.32
CA PHE A 194 -6.04 5.71 6.06
C PHE A 194 -6.97 5.83 4.85
N TRP A 195 -8.26 5.54 5.01
CA TRP A 195 -9.25 5.50 3.94
C TRP A 195 -9.21 6.72 2.99
N PRO A 196 -9.32 7.99 3.46
CA PRO A 196 -9.41 9.12 2.53
C PRO A 196 -8.13 9.29 1.70
N ARG A 197 -6.97 8.98 2.28
CA ARG A 197 -5.68 9.09 1.59
C ARG A 197 -5.55 8.03 0.51
N VAL A 198 -5.87 6.78 0.85
CA VAL A 198 -5.82 5.66 -0.09
C VAL A 198 -6.92 5.79 -1.15
N ALA A 199 -8.08 6.35 -0.83
CA ALA A 199 -9.16 6.62 -1.80
C ALA A 199 -8.73 7.65 -2.85
N VAL A 200 -8.15 8.79 -2.45
CA VAL A 200 -7.60 9.79 -3.38
C VAL A 200 -6.54 9.17 -4.28
N LEU A 201 -5.67 8.35 -3.71
CA LEU A 201 -4.67 7.60 -4.44
C LEU A 201 -5.32 6.65 -5.46
N CYS A 202 -6.33 5.87 -5.07
CA CYS A 202 -7.08 5.01 -5.99
C CYS A 202 -7.68 5.81 -7.15
N VAL A 203 -8.36 6.92 -6.88
CA VAL A 203 -8.96 7.78 -7.92
C VAL A 203 -7.90 8.29 -8.89
N PHE A 204 -6.78 8.79 -8.38
CA PHE A 204 -5.67 9.26 -9.22
C PHE A 204 -5.12 8.14 -10.10
N VAL A 205 -4.89 6.96 -9.53
CA VAL A 205 -4.39 5.79 -10.26
C VAL A 205 -5.38 5.39 -11.35
N TYR A 206 -6.66 5.25 -11.03
CA TYR A 206 -7.69 4.95 -12.03
C TYR A 206 -7.74 5.99 -13.15
N GLY A 207 -7.61 7.28 -12.82
CA GLY A 207 -7.55 8.36 -13.81
C GLY A 207 -6.38 8.21 -14.78
N VAL A 208 -5.17 7.94 -14.27
CA VAL A 208 -3.99 7.73 -15.14
C VAL A 208 -4.14 6.47 -15.99
N PHE A 209 -4.65 5.38 -15.40
CA PHE A 209 -4.91 4.14 -16.13
C PHE A 209 -5.95 4.34 -17.25
N PHE A 210 -7.01 5.09 -16.99
CA PHE A 210 -8.00 5.45 -17.99
C PHE A 210 -7.37 6.21 -19.17
N LEU A 211 -6.51 7.19 -18.90
CA LEU A 211 -5.79 7.91 -19.96
C LEU A 211 -4.85 6.98 -20.76
N LEU A 212 -4.16 6.05 -20.10
CA LEU A 212 -3.30 5.07 -20.77
C LEU A 212 -4.11 4.10 -21.65
N THR A 213 -5.33 3.74 -21.21
CA THR A 213 -6.25 2.93 -22.02
C THR A 213 -6.74 3.68 -23.24
N ILE A 214 -7.14 4.95 -23.09
CA ILE A 214 -7.49 5.81 -24.24
C ILE A 214 -6.32 5.91 -25.22
N PHE A 215 -5.09 6.03 -24.72
CA PHE A 215 -3.91 6.05 -25.57
C PHE A 215 -3.73 4.74 -26.35
N ALA A 216 -4.02 3.58 -25.74
CA ALA A 216 -4.06 2.28 -26.43
C ALA A 216 -5.06 2.29 -27.59
N PHE A 217 -6.28 2.76 -27.31
CA PHE A 217 -7.33 2.85 -28.31
C PHE A 217 -6.95 3.81 -29.44
N GLY A 218 -6.27 4.92 -29.13
CA GLY A 218 -5.73 5.84 -30.12
C GLY A 218 -4.74 5.15 -31.07
N ILE A 219 -3.83 4.31 -30.54
CA ILE A 219 -2.90 3.52 -31.35
C ILE A 219 -3.66 2.50 -32.20
N ALA A 220 -4.66 1.81 -31.63
CA ALA A 220 -5.47 0.84 -32.36
C ALA A 220 -6.23 1.50 -33.54
N VAL A 221 -6.84 2.67 -33.31
CA VAL A 221 -7.50 3.47 -34.34
C VAL A 221 -6.50 3.95 -35.40
N LEU A 222 -5.31 4.38 -35.00
CA LEU A 222 -4.24 4.77 -35.93
C LEU A 222 -3.83 3.61 -36.84
N VAL A 223 -3.74 2.38 -36.31
CA VAL A 223 -3.45 1.18 -37.09
C VAL A 223 -4.62 0.82 -38.01
N ALA A 224 -5.86 0.92 -37.53
CA ALA A 224 -7.06 0.60 -38.31
C ALA A 224 -7.33 1.59 -39.45
N ALA A 225 -7.08 2.89 -39.22
CA ALA A 225 -7.22 3.94 -40.22
C ALA A 225 -6.01 4.07 -41.16
N GLY A 226 -4.84 3.59 -40.72
CA GLY A 226 -3.57 3.66 -41.43
C GLY A 226 -3.43 2.59 -42.50
N ALA A 227 -4.08 2.79 -43.65
CA ALA A 227 -3.90 1.93 -44.82
C ALA A 227 -2.43 1.96 -45.30
N SER A 228 -1.80 0.77 -45.29
CA SER A 228 -0.73 0.36 -46.22
C SER A 228 0.69 0.94 -46.06
N SER A 229 0.99 1.82 -45.11
CA SER A 229 2.38 2.31 -44.93
C SER A 229 3.15 1.56 -43.84
N LEU A 230 4.29 0.96 -44.22
CA LEU A 230 5.21 0.30 -43.27
C LEU A 230 5.67 1.27 -42.17
N LEU A 231 5.81 2.56 -42.48
CA LEU A 231 6.20 3.60 -41.52
C LEU A 231 5.15 3.78 -40.41
N LEU A 232 3.85 3.75 -40.73
CA LEU A 232 2.80 3.80 -39.70
C LEU A 232 2.83 2.57 -38.79
N ILE A 233 3.17 1.39 -39.34
CA ILE A 233 3.31 0.16 -38.54
C ILE A 233 4.49 0.29 -37.57
N PHE A 234 5.66 0.75 -38.05
CA PHE A 234 6.82 0.99 -37.16
C PHE A 234 6.52 2.04 -36.10
N PHE A 235 5.83 3.12 -36.48
CA PHE A 235 5.43 4.17 -35.53
C PHE A 235 4.44 3.65 -34.49
N ALA A 236 3.40 2.91 -34.90
CA ALA A 236 2.45 2.29 -33.99
C ALA A 236 3.14 1.30 -33.04
N LEU A 237 4.08 0.49 -33.53
CA LEU A 237 4.87 -0.42 -32.69
C LEU A 237 5.72 0.35 -31.68
N ALA A 238 6.36 1.45 -32.09
CA ALA A 238 7.14 2.31 -31.18
C ALA A 238 6.24 2.93 -30.10
N LEU A 239 5.05 3.42 -30.46
CA LEU A 239 4.07 3.94 -29.51
C LEU A 239 3.56 2.86 -28.55
N LEU A 240 3.36 1.62 -29.03
CA LEU A 240 2.94 0.49 -28.20
C LEU A 240 4.05 0.09 -27.21
N ILE A 241 5.31 0.04 -27.65
CA ILE A 241 6.46 -0.20 -26.78
C ILE A 241 6.54 0.90 -25.70
N LEU A 242 6.42 2.16 -26.11
CA LEU A 242 6.41 3.31 -25.20
C LEU A 242 5.26 3.20 -24.19
N GLN A 243 4.07 2.83 -24.65
CA GLN A 243 2.89 2.66 -23.82
C GLN A 243 3.10 1.56 -22.77
N VAL A 244 3.56 0.37 -23.17
CA VAL A 244 3.83 -0.75 -22.26
C VAL A 244 4.90 -0.36 -21.24
N TRP A 245 5.93 0.35 -21.68
CA TRP A 245 6.98 0.85 -20.81
C TRP A 245 6.45 1.88 -19.78
N MET A 246 5.66 2.85 -20.23
CA MET A 246 5.03 3.85 -19.36
C MET A 246 4.10 3.19 -18.34
N PHE A 247 3.28 2.23 -18.79
CA PHE A 247 2.36 1.49 -17.95
C PHE A 247 3.09 0.70 -16.86
N GLY A 248 4.08 -0.11 -17.23
CA GLY A 248 4.85 -0.91 -16.28
C GLY A 248 5.58 -0.02 -15.26
N ARG A 249 6.18 1.08 -15.73
CA ARG A 249 6.90 2.01 -14.85
C ARG A 249 5.96 2.77 -13.92
N PHE A 250 4.80 3.23 -14.40
CA PHE A 250 3.80 3.91 -13.59
C PHE A 250 3.22 2.96 -12.55
N PHE A 251 2.86 1.74 -12.94
CA PHE A 251 2.30 0.75 -12.03
C PHE A 251 3.21 0.43 -10.85
N VAL A 252 4.50 0.16 -11.11
CA VAL A 252 5.46 -0.12 -10.03
C VAL A 252 5.65 1.09 -9.12
N ASN A 253 5.71 2.31 -9.67
CA ASN A 253 5.78 3.53 -8.87
C ASN A 253 4.54 3.69 -7.98
N VAL A 254 3.34 3.40 -8.51
CA VAL A 254 2.09 3.43 -7.75
C VAL A 254 2.10 2.43 -6.61
N LEU A 255 2.58 1.20 -6.85
CA LEU A 255 2.65 0.18 -5.81
C LEU A 255 3.62 0.57 -4.69
N PHE A 256 4.75 1.21 -5.01
CA PHE A 256 5.63 1.79 -4.01
C PHE A 256 4.98 2.96 -3.28
N TRP A 257 4.34 3.87 -4.01
CA TRP A 257 3.64 5.02 -3.44
C TRP A 257 2.55 4.58 -2.45
N GLN A 258 1.82 3.52 -2.76
CA GLN A 258 0.87 2.88 -1.83
C GLN A 258 1.55 2.43 -0.54
N GLN A 259 2.77 1.87 -0.60
CA GLN A 259 3.51 1.48 0.62
C GLN A 259 3.88 2.69 1.45
N PHE A 260 4.40 3.77 0.83
CA PHE A 260 4.77 4.99 1.54
C PHE A 260 3.57 5.69 2.21
N ALA A 261 2.44 5.76 1.51
CA ALA A 261 1.23 6.41 2.02
C ALA A 261 0.65 5.72 3.27
N VAL A 262 0.77 4.38 3.34
CA VAL A 262 0.22 3.59 4.45
C VAL A 262 1.26 3.27 5.51
N LEU A 263 2.51 2.96 5.14
CA LEU A 263 3.55 2.50 6.09
C LEU A 263 4.33 3.63 6.75
N GLU A 264 4.51 4.78 6.10
CA GLU A 264 5.20 5.94 6.70
C GLU A 264 4.22 7.02 7.17
N GLY A 265 2.92 6.86 6.89
CA GLY A 265 1.90 7.85 7.23
C GLY A 265 2.10 9.22 6.58
N GLY A 266 2.98 9.33 5.57
CA GLY A 266 3.36 10.56 4.90
C GLY A 266 2.21 11.20 4.09
N GLY A 267 2.31 12.50 3.85
CA GLY A 267 1.38 13.21 2.97
C GLY A 267 1.44 12.71 1.52
N LEU A 268 0.42 13.02 0.70
CA LEU A 268 0.36 12.58 -0.71
C LEU A 268 1.60 13.02 -1.52
N ALA A 269 2.06 14.26 -1.31
CA ALA A 269 3.22 14.81 -2.02
C ALA A 269 4.55 14.17 -1.54
N ASP A 270 4.72 13.99 -0.24
CA ASP A 270 5.94 13.42 0.33
C ASP A 270 6.10 11.94 -0.03
N SER A 271 5.00 11.18 0.04
CA SER A 271 4.98 9.76 -0.37
C SER A 271 5.24 9.57 -1.87
N LEU A 272 4.79 10.51 -2.72
CA LEU A 272 5.11 10.50 -4.14
C LEU A 272 6.58 10.89 -4.41
N ARG A 273 7.10 11.86 -3.67
CA ARG A 273 8.52 12.24 -3.75
C ARG A 273 9.42 11.08 -3.33
N GLU A 274 9.12 10.44 -2.21
CA GLU A 274 9.95 9.34 -1.71
C GLU A 274 9.83 8.06 -2.50
N SER A 275 8.64 7.72 -3.03
CA SER A 275 8.53 6.60 -3.97
C SER A 275 9.37 6.82 -5.24
N LYS A 276 9.44 8.05 -5.75
CA LYS A 276 10.28 8.41 -6.89
C LYS A 276 11.77 8.36 -6.55
N ASN A 277 12.16 8.77 -5.34
CA ASN A 277 13.54 8.66 -4.86
C ASN A 277 13.94 7.19 -4.72
N LEU A 278 13.07 6.36 -4.13
CA LEU A 278 13.28 4.92 -3.98
C LEU A 278 13.38 4.23 -5.34
N ALA A 279 12.52 4.59 -6.29
CA ALA A 279 12.55 4.10 -7.66
C ALA A 279 13.87 4.44 -8.39
N ARG A 280 14.54 5.52 -7.97
CA ARG A 280 15.83 5.96 -8.52
C ARG A 280 17.02 5.52 -7.66
N SER A 281 16.77 4.96 -6.48
CA SER A 281 17.80 4.52 -5.54
C SER A 281 18.52 3.26 -6.04
N GLY A 282 19.72 3.02 -5.52
CA GLY A 282 20.53 1.85 -5.88
C GLY A 282 21.20 1.97 -7.25
N CYS A 283 21.60 3.18 -7.67
CA CYS A 283 22.46 3.37 -8.85
C CYS A 283 23.75 2.54 -8.75
N ASP A 284 24.27 2.38 -7.54
CA ASP A 284 25.48 1.62 -7.21
C ASP A 284 25.30 0.10 -7.33
N LEU A 285 24.07 -0.37 -7.57
CA LEU A 285 23.72 -1.79 -7.68
C LEU A 285 23.51 -2.20 -9.15
N PRO A 286 23.78 -3.48 -9.48
CA PRO A 286 23.44 -4.05 -10.79
C PRO A 286 21.96 -3.81 -11.11
N TRP A 287 21.64 -3.55 -12.38
CA TRP A 287 20.30 -3.12 -12.80
C TRP A 287 19.18 -4.06 -12.28
N PHE A 288 19.39 -5.38 -12.30
CA PHE A 288 18.42 -6.39 -11.85
C PHE A 288 18.18 -6.40 -10.34
N GLN A 289 19.09 -5.85 -9.54
CA GLN A 289 18.95 -5.74 -8.08
C GLN A 289 18.31 -4.43 -7.64
N ARG A 290 18.04 -3.51 -8.57
CA ARG A 290 17.39 -2.24 -8.26
C ARG A 290 15.94 -2.50 -7.85
N PRO A 291 15.42 -1.79 -6.83
CA PRO A 291 14.04 -1.98 -6.35
C PRO A 291 13.01 -1.91 -7.48
N MET A 292 13.19 -1.01 -8.44
CA MET A 292 12.33 -0.90 -9.63
C MET A 292 12.25 -2.18 -10.44
N TRP A 293 13.39 -2.76 -10.82
CA TRP A 293 13.41 -3.94 -11.71
C TRP A 293 12.87 -5.18 -11.01
N ARG A 294 13.10 -5.31 -9.70
CA ARG A 294 12.51 -6.36 -8.88
C ARG A 294 10.98 -6.21 -8.79
N GLY A 295 10.50 -4.98 -8.62
CA GLY A 295 9.07 -4.66 -8.65
C GLY A 295 8.44 -4.98 -10.01
N VAL A 296 9.10 -4.60 -11.11
CA VAL A 296 8.66 -4.94 -12.48
C VAL A 296 8.57 -6.45 -12.65
N PHE A 297 9.58 -7.20 -12.24
CA PHE A 297 9.59 -8.67 -12.38
C PHE A 297 8.45 -9.33 -11.60
N ILE A 298 8.21 -8.90 -10.35
CA ILE A 298 7.09 -9.40 -9.53
C ILE A 298 5.75 -9.07 -10.17
N ALA A 299 5.57 -7.82 -10.63
CA ALA A 299 4.37 -7.40 -11.33
C ALA A 299 4.16 -8.20 -12.63
N SER A 300 5.21 -8.43 -13.41
CA SER A 300 5.15 -9.21 -14.65
C SER A 300 4.74 -10.66 -14.40
N ILE A 301 5.26 -11.32 -13.36
CA ILE A 301 4.83 -12.67 -12.97
C ILE A 301 3.34 -12.66 -12.63
N TRP A 302 2.89 -11.69 -11.83
CA TRP A 302 1.48 -11.56 -11.47
C TRP A 302 0.58 -11.31 -12.69
N PHE A 303 0.98 -10.41 -13.59
CA PHE A 303 0.23 -10.15 -14.81
C PHE A 303 0.18 -11.37 -15.73
N ALA A 304 1.28 -12.10 -15.90
CA ALA A 304 1.29 -13.33 -16.69
C ALA A 304 0.35 -14.39 -16.10
N PHE A 305 0.31 -14.50 -14.77
CA PHE A 305 -0.62 -15.37 -14.06
C PHE A 305 -2.09 -14.96 -14.28
N VAL A 306 -2.41 -13.67 -14.09
CA VAL A 306 -3.76 -13.15 -14.36
C VAL A 306 -4.14 -13.38 -15.81
N LEU A 307 -3.25 -13.06 -16.76
CA LEU A 307 -3.47 -13.25 -18.19
C LEU A 307 -3.80 -14.71 -18.52
N ALA A 308 -3.05 -15.67 -17.94
CA ALA A 308 -3.30 -17.09 -18.15
C ALA A 308 -4.66 -17.53 -17.61
N ILE A 309 -5.08 -16.99 -16.46
CA ILE A 309 -6.37 -17.31 -15.83
C ILE A 309 -7.55 -16.64 -16.54
N THR A 310 -7.39 -15.41 -17.01
CA THR A 310 -8.49 -14.66 -17.65
C THR A 310 -8.62 -14.99 -19.13
N LEU A 311 -7.52 -15.02 -19.89
CA LEU A 311 -7.59 -15.29 -21.33
C LEU A 311 -7.63 -16.78 -21.65
N GLY A 312 -7.09 -17.66 -20.82
CA GLY A 312 -7.06 -19.10 -21.12
C GLY A 312 -8.47 -19.68 -21.38
N PRO A 313 -9.42 -19.51 -20.45
CA PRO A 313 -10.79 -20.02 -20.62
C PRO A 313 -11.56 -19.34 -21.73
N GLU A 314 -11.37 -18.04 -21.92
CA GLU A 314 -12.13 -17.22 -22.87
C GLU A 314 -11.45 -17.10 -24.25
N TRP A 315 -10.31 -17.76 -24.47
CA TRP A 315 -9.52 -17.59 -25.70
C TRP A 315 -10.29 -17.94 -26.96
N THR A 316 -11.06 -19.04 -26.93
CA THR A 316 -11.87 -19.49 -28.05
C THR A 316 -12.97 -18.48 -28.38
N THR A 317 -13.63 -17.94 -27.36
CA THR A 317 -14.67 -16.92 -27.48
C THR A 317 -14.10 -15.59 -27.97
N LEU A 318 -12.99 -15.12 -27.40
CA LEU A 318 -12.28 -13.92 -27.86
C LEU A 318 -11.82 -14.05 -29.30
N ARG A 319 -11.32 -15.23 -29.70
CA ARG A 319 -10.93 -15.51 -31.08
C ARG A 319 -12.13 -15.50 -32.01
N HIS A 320 -13.27 -16.02 -31.57
CA HIS A 320 -14.52 -15.95 -32.32
C HIS A 320 -14.99 -14.51 -32.50
N TYR A 321 -15.02 -13.70 -31.44
CA TYR A 321 -15.36 -12.29 -31.51
C TYR A 321 -14.39 -11.49 -32.38
N PHE A 322 -13.10 -11.74 -32.27
CA PHE A 322 -12.10 -11.10 -33.11
C PHE A 322 -12.30 -11.47 -34.59
N ASN A 323 -12.60 -12.74 -34.87
CA ASN A 323 -12.88 -13.18 -36.23
C ASN A 323 -14.15 -12.50 -36.77
N GLU A 324 -15.24 -12.48 -35.99
CA GLU A 324 -16.47 -11.78 -36.38
C GLU A 324 -16.25 -10.28 -36.60
N LEU A 325 -15.45 -9.61 -35.76
CA LEU A 325 -15.07 -8.21 -35.91
C LEU A 325 -14.29 -7.95 -37.20
N MET A 326 -13.39 -8.86 -37.56
CA MET A 326 -12.58 -8.75 -38.77
C MET A 326 -13.36 -9.09 -40.04
N THR A 327 -14.40 -9.92 -39.95
CA THR A 327 -15.17 -10.37 -41.12
C THR A 327 -16.44 -9.58 -41.38
N THR A 328 -17.03 -8.96 -40.36
CA THR A 328 -18.33 -8.30 -40.47
C THR A 328 -18.15 -6.85 -40.92
N GLN A 329 -18.64 -6.52 -42.12
CA GLN A 329 -18.59 -5.16 -42.67
C GLN A 329 -19.70 -4.25 -42.11
N ASP A 330 -20.75 -4.83 -41.51
CA ASP A 330 -21.95 -4.12 -41.06
C ASP A 330 -21.99 -4.00 -39.52
N PRO A 331 -21.82 -2.80 -38.94
CA PRO A 331 -21.68 -2.63 -37.49
C PRO A 331 -22.95 -2.96 -36.70
N GLN A 332 -24.14 -2.83 -37.30
CA GLN A 332 -25.40 -3.18 -36.62
C GLN A 332 -25.56 -4.70 -36.49
N ALA A 333 -25.21 -5.46 -37.52
CA ALA A 333 -25.24 -6.92 -37.49
C ALA A 333 -24.24 -7.49 -36.46
N LEU A 334 -23.09 -6.82 -36.30
CA LEU A 334 -22.10 -7.19 -35.30
C LEU A 334 -22.61 -6.98 -33.87
N VAL A 335 -23.23 -5.83 -33.57
CA VAL A 335 -23.81 -5.57 -32.24
C VAL A 335 -24.93 -6.56 -31.93
N GLN A 336 -25.76 -6.89 -32.92
CA GLN A 336 -26.85 -7.85 -32.75
C GLN A 336 -26.34 -9.26 -32.44
N LYS A 337 -25.33 -9.74 -33.18
CA LYS A 337 -24.67 -11.03 -32.92
C LYS A 337 -23.94 -11.09 -31.58
N LEU A 338 -23.27 -10.00 -31.19
CA LEU A 338 -22.64 -9.89 -29.87
C LEU A 338 -23.68 -9.94 -28.74
N THR A 339 -24.84 -9.32 -28.95
CA THR A 339 -25.94 -9.32 -27.98
C THR A 339 -26.57 -10.72 -27.85
N GLU A 340 -26.78 -11.41 -28.96
CA GLU A 340 -27.31 -12.78 -28.97
C GLU A 340 -26.34 -13.77 -28.32
N THR A 341 -25.04 -13.67 -28.59
CA THR A 341 -24.01 -14.52 -27.95
C THR A 341 -23.85 -14.24 -26.46
N GLN A 342 -23.99 -12.98 -26.02
CA GLN A 342 -24.03 -12.61 -24.60
C GLN A 342 -25.26 -13.16 -23.88
N GLN A 343 -26.44 -13.13 -24.51
CA GLN A 343 -27.67 -13.69 -23.93
C GLN A 343 -27.65 -15.21 -23.87
N ALA A 344 -26.97 -15.87 -24.81
CA ALA A 344 -26.80 -17.33 -24.82
C ALA A 344 -25.72 -17.82 -23.83
N HIS A 345 -24.77 -16.97 -23.44
CA HIS A 345 -23.82 -17.26 -22.37
C HIS A 345 -24.51 -17.15 -21.01
N GLY A 346 -25.03 -18.27 -20.52
CA GLY A 346 -25.45 -18.41 -19.12
C GLY A 346 -24.28 -18.21 -18.15
N PHE A 347 -24.57 -18.26 -16.85
CA PHE A 347 -23.55 -18.12 -15.80
C PHE A 347 -22.47 -19.21 -15.92
N ASP A 348 -21.26 -18.83 -16.33
CA ASP A 348 -20.13 -19.74 -16.45
C ASP A 348 -19.42 -19.89 -15.09
N ILE A 349 -19.65 -21.06 -14.47
CA ILE A 349 -19.09 -21.43 -13.18
C ILE A 349 -17.56 -21.46 -13.23
N SER A 350 -16.97 -21.80 -14.37
CA SER A 350 -15.52 -21.99 -14.51
C SER A 350 -14.77 -20.66 -14.52
N SER A 351 -15.20 -19.69 -15.33
CA SER A 351 -14.67 -18.32 -15.30
C SER A 351 -14.95 -17.64 -13.96
N PHE A 352 -16.12 -17.87 -13.35
CA PHE A 352 -16.42 -17.38 -12.00
C PHE A 352 -15.44 -17.94 -10.95
N ALA A 353 -15.23 -19.26 -10.92
CA ALA A 353 -14.32 -19.91 -9.97
C ALA A 353 -12.87 -19.42 -10.14
N LEU A 354 -12.43 -19.24 -11.39
CA LEU A 354 -11.12 -18.69 -11.72
C LEU A 354 -10.97 -17.22 -11.31
N GLY A 355 -12.02 -16.41 -11.48
CA GLY A 355 -12.07 -15.04 -10.97
C GLY A 355 -12.00 -14.97 -9.44
N VAL A 356 -12.70 -15.86 -8.74
CA VAL A 356 -12.62 -15.99 -7.28
C VAL A 356 -11.20 -16.39 -6.85
N LEU A 357 -10.60 -17.37 -7.52
CA LEU A 357 -9.23 -17.81 -7.25
C LEU A 357 -8.22 -16.66 -7.44
N GLN A 358 -8.35 -15.90 -8.52
CA GLN A 358 -7.52 -14.71 -8.75
C GLN A 358 -7.62 -13.72 -7.60
N LYS A 359 -8.83 -13.46 -7.08
CA LYS A 359 -9.06 -12.54 -5.96
C LYS A 359 -8.49 -13.06 -4.64
N ILE A 360 -8.60 -14.36 -4.38
CA ILE A 360 -8.02 -15.02 -3.19
C ILE A 360 -6.49 -14.93 -3.19
N LEU A 361 -5.87 -14.99 -4.37
CA LEU A 361 -4.41 -14.92 -4.54
C LEU A 361 -3.89 -13.48 -4.66
N GLN A 362 -4.74 -12.49 -4.93
CA GLN A 362 -4.37 -11.08 -5.06
C GLN A 362 -3.53 -10.51 -3.89
N PRO A 363 -3.73 -10.90 -2.62
CA PRO A 363 -2.89 -10.46 -1.51
C PRO A 363 -1.40 -10.80 -1.68
N LEU A 364 -1.04 -11.84 -2.45
CA LEU A 364 0.36 -12.21 -2.70
C LEU A 364 1.15 -11.04 -3.31
N LEU A 365 0.54 -10.31 -4.24
CA LEU A 365 1.17 -9.15 -4.87
C LEU A 365 1.44 -8.05 -3.85
N GLY A 366 0.45 -7.74 -3.00
CA GLY A 366 0.58 -6.72 -1.97
C GLY A 366 1.68 -7.07 -0.95
N ILE A 367 1.72 -8.32 -0.47
CA ILE A 367 2.74 -8.80 0.45
C ILE A 367 4.14 -8.71 -0.19
N ALA A 368 4.29 -9.11 -1.45
CA ALA A 368 5.57 -9.03 -2.15
C ALA A 368 6.11 -7.60 -2.25
N PHE A 369 5.23 -6.62 -2.51
CA PHE A 369 5.60 -5.21 -2.56
C PHE A 369 5.93 -4.63 -1.17
N VAL A 370 5.24 -5.07 -0.11
CA VAL A 370 5.59 -4.72 1.27
C VAL A 370 6.99 -5.24 1.62
N LEU A 371 7.30 -6.49 1.29
CA LEU A 371 8.62 -7.06 1.53
C LEU A 371 9.71 -6.38 0.71
N LEU A 372 9.43 -6.06 -0.55
CA LEU A 372 10.35 -5.32 -1.41
C LEU A 372 10.61 -3.90 -0.88
N TYR A 373 9.57 -3.25 -0.37
CA TYR A 373 9.67 -1.95 0.29
C TYR A 373 10.54 -2.03 1.56
N LEU A 374 10.27 -2.97 2.46
CA LEU A 374 11.07 -3.16 3.67
C LEU A 374 12.54 -3.47 3.34
N ASP A 375 12.79 -4.32 2.33
CA ASP A 375 14.14 -4.66 1.86
C ASP A 375 14.88 -3.45 1.28
N SER A 376 14.16 -2.54 0.64
CA SER A 376 14.74 -1.32 0.05
C SER A 376 15.12 -0.26 1.08
N LYS A 377 14.57 -0.35 2.30
CA LYS A 377 14.88 0.53 3.44
C LYS A 377 16.05 0.02 4.29
N ILE A 378 16.56 -1.18 4.03
CA ILE A 378 17.77 -1.68 4.68
C ILE A 378 18.95 -0.86 4.17
N GLU A 379 19.37 0.14 4.95
CA GLU A 379 20.60 0.88 4.67
C GLU A 379 21.78 -0.09 4.69
N VAL A 380 22.57 -0.12 3.61
CA VAL A 380 23.86 -0.80 3.63
C VAL A 380 24.68 -0.17 4.74
N PRO A 381 25.12 -0.93 5.75
CA PRO A 381 25.83 -0.35 6.87
C PRO A 381 27.07 0.39 6.37
N SER A 382 27.24 1.63 6.81
CA SER A 382 28.26 2.59 6.37
C SER A 382 29.71 2.07 6.42
N HIS A 383 29.94 0.98 7.15
CA HIS A 383 31.21 0.28 7.25
C HIS A 383 31.61 -0.47 5.95
N MET A 384 30.66 -0.89 5.12
CA MET A 384 30.96 -1.57 3.85
C MET A 384 31.30 -0.57 2.72
N LYS A 385 30.85 0.68 2.84
CA LYS A 385 31.16 1.78 1.91
C LYS A 385 32.64 2.21 1.98
N ARG A 386 33.33 1.94 3.10
CA ARG A 386 34.78 2.20 3.26
C ARG A 386 35.68 1.10 2.69
N VAL A 387 35.21 -0.15 2.61
CA VAL A 387 36.07 -1.26 2.16
C VAL A 387 36.29 -1.23 0.65
N VAL A 388 35.28 -0.84 -0.13
CA VAL A 388 35.43 -0.68 -1.59
C VAL A 388 36.31 0.53 -1.93
N GLY A 389 36.20 1.64 -1.18
CA GLY A 389 37.05 2.83 -1.38
C GLY A 389 38.46 2.76 -0.80
N ALA A 390 38.78 1.70 -0.04
CA ALA A 390 40.13 1.40 0.45
C ALA A 390 40.84 0.40 -0.48
N SER A 391 40.14 -0.62 -0.95
CA SER A 391 40.66 -1.58 -1.94
C SER A 391 41.08 -0.92 -3.26
N GLU A 392 40.43 0.17 -3.67
CA GLU A 392 40.77 0.91 -4.89
C GLU A 392 41.90 1.95 -4.66
N ARG A 393 42.24 2.26 -3.40
CA ARG A 393 43.35 3.16 -3.06
C ARG A 393 44.67 2.43 -2.78
N ASP A 394 44.61 1.17 -2.37
CA ASP A 394 45.81 0.36 -2.14
C ASP A 394 46.31 -0.36 -3.40
N ALA A 395 45.56 -0.34 -4.50
CA ALA A 395 46.00 -0.83 -5.82
C ALA A 395 46.72 0.24 -6.67
N VAL A 396 46.83 1.49 -6.18
CA VAL A 396 47.47 2.62 -6.88
C VAL A 396 48.61 3.22 -6.07
N ARG A 397 49.40 2.39 -5.39
CA ARG A 397 50.71 2.82 -4.86
C ARG A 397 51.84 1.95 -5.34
#